data_AF-A0A497Q309-F1
#
_entry.id   AF-A0A497Q309-F1
#
_cell.length_a   1.000
_cell.length_b   1.000
_cell.length_c   1.000
_cell.angle_alpha   90.00
_cell.angle_beta   90.00
_cell.angle_gamma   90.00
#
_symmetry.space_group_name_H-M   'P 1'
#
loop_
_entity.id
_entity.type
_entity.pdbx_description
1 polymer ?
#
loop_
_entity_poly.entity_id
_entity_poly.type
_entity_poly.pdbx_seq_one_letter_code
_entity_poly.pdbx_strand_id
1 'polypeptide(L)'
;MTILREIVKYSNPHVGEPPQLDEFERHHCSGSITVEAPQKRESIARALRVEEVSLRFRPIEDPIVMSGGSTREIIESILPPGLDKQDKESIVLALGHIVADDIAVWGRDEVIPQGTDWLAASLLTIHRVARFCSENVNWLRHLWEHHLNQTRKTALTMLLMELREAPSREDTIEILEQHRRAIAEVSPLDRTAAQDIPEWVEIVRQTPVKRPLPTSVVRALRKRIQAAAGGGWRRRRWPTLTIRADMLAPNRYQDLLDRLRADICVLRNRDVYAICEYLLNIRQPGHPTLADMREMLGVSKTGAKGLYTMLALTMVERYVPNLPVLGLRYRILVSPGRRAQLPDRGLAYSFGIGSSRRRMTFHLEPISSSGPQSLPNRTLQILADEETVSFSLALFNKSEGWWRTPWAQGGRLPRKKGVATITTLPTGEEVVRPTNRDVDLMSLLWASHNLRLKRQWLIRTLGYPERTLRLSQSKILRHRLMLLMYHPTVEFAGLADGIVVVASNMRRGDARRVAEWLGRLAPLSRVLTISRRSDLPGGVAAELWFPAGTGPIAAGAIRERLSKTSGTSVVDNIVRYDSFLLTAMHRIFDRRRGWIDPWTRTP
;
A
#
# COMPACT_ATOMS: atom_id res chain seq x y z
N MET A 1 -10.90 -22.81 -3.30
CA MET A 1 -9.71 -23.69 -3.22
C MET A 1 -8.95 -23.72 -4.55
N THR A 2 -9.59 -24.03 -5.68
CA THR A 2 -8.95 -24.01 -7.02
C THR A 2 -8.38 -22.65 -7.40
N ILE A 3 -9.12 -21.56 -7.16
CA ILE A 3 -8.67 -20.17 -7.42
C ILE A 3 -7.39 -19.81 -6.63
N LEU A 4 -7.30 -20.23 -5.37
CA LEU A 4 -6.13 -19.98 -4.52
C LEU A 4 -4.93 -20.84 -4.94
N ARG A 5 -5.15 -22.09 -5.38
CA ARG A 5 -4.08 -22.95 -5.91
C ARG A 5 -3.49 -22.39 -7.21
N GLU A 6 -4.33 -21.86 -8.10
CA GLU A 6 -3.85 -21.21 -9.33
C GLU A 6 -3.13 -19.89 -9.01
N ILE A 7 -3.66 -19.03 -8.11
CA ILE A 7 -2.94 -17.82 -7.67
C ILE A 7 -1.58 -18.19 -7.08
N VAL A 8 -1.49 -19.23 -6.23
CA VAL A 8 -0.23 -19.72 -5.67
C VAL A 8 0.71 -20.24 -6.77
N LYS A 9 0.19 -21.00 -7.75
CA LYS A 9 0.97 -21.51 -8.89
C LYS A 9 1.55 -20.37 -9.76
N TYR A 10 0.77 -19.31 -10.00
CA TYR A 10 1.19 -18.11 -10.75
C TYR A 10 1.93 -17.05 -9.93
N SER A 11 1.94 -17.16 -8.60
CA SER A 11 2.83 -16.39 -7.71
C SER A 11 4.11 -17.14 -7.38
N ASN A 12 4.33 -18.30 -8.01
CA ASN A 12 5.53 -19.10 -7.91
C ASN A 12 6.39 -19.17 -9.19
N PRO A 13 6.56 -18.11 -10.02
CA PRO A 13 7.75 -18.03 -10.85
C PRO A 13 8.92 -17.64 -9.95
N HIS A 14 9.92 -18.51 -9.84
CA HIS A 14 11.29 -18.18 -9.42
C HIS A 14 11.48 -17.52 -8.03
N VAL A 15 10.75 -17.95 -7.00
CA VAL A 15 11.11 -17.58 -5.62
C VAL A 15 12.44 -18.27 -5.27
N GLY A 16 13.55 -17.55 -5.45
CA GLY A 16 14.89 -18.02 -5.06
C GLY A 16 15.85 -18.31 -6.22
N GLU A 17 15.43 -18.19 -7.47
CA GLU A 17 16.34 -18.26 -8.61
C GLU A 17 16.79 -16.84 -9.02
N PRO A 18 18.08 -16.63 -9.34
CA PRO A 18 18.55 -15.36 -9.87
C PRO A 18 17.94 -15.10 -11.25
N PRO A 19 17.80 -13.83 -11.66
CA PRO A 19 17.25 -13.51 -12.97
C PRO A 19 18.14 -14.06 -14.09
N GLN A 20 17.50 -14.57 -15.14
CA GLN A 20 18.18 -15.14 -16.31
C GLN A 20 18.37 -14.05 -17.36
N LEU A 21 19.46 -13.30 -17.24
CA LEU A 21 19.76 -12.13 -18.09
C LEU A 21 19.61 -12.43 -19.58
N ASP A 22 20.20 -13.53 -20.06
CA ASP A 22 20.14 -13.90 -21.49
C ASP A 22 18.72 -14.21 -21.96
N GLU A 23 17.90 -14.82 -21.10
CA GLU A 23 16.49 -15.08 -21.41
C GLU A 23 15.70 -13.79 -21.48
N PHE A 24 15.91 -12.90 -20.52
CA PHE A 24 15.27 -11.60 -20.50
C PHE A 24 15.68 -10.74 -21.70
N GLU A 25 16.98 -10.57 -21.95
CA GLU A 25 17.48 -9.78 -23.08
C GLU A 25 16.91 -10.27 -24.42
N ARG A 26 16.82 -11.58 -24.63
CA ARG A 26 16.25 -12.18 -25.85
C ARG A 26 14.78 -11.82 -26.10
N HIS A 27 13.98 -11.68 -25.06
CA HIS A 27 12.52 -11.49 -25.20
C HIS A 27 12.10 -10.02 -25.10
N HIS A 28 12.89 -9.21 -24.41
CA HIS A 28 12.40 -7.97 -23.80
C HIS A 28 13.28 -6.74 -24.12
N CYS A 29 14.50 -6.93 -24.59
CA CYS A 29 15.45 -5.84 -24.80
C CYS A 29 16.20 -5.99 -26.14
N SER A 30 16.98 -4.97 -26.49
CA SER A 30 17.87 -4.99 -27.66
C SER A 30 19.33 -5.35 -27.31
N GLY A 31 19.59 -5.98 -26.15
CA GLY A 31 20.92 -6.42 -25.70
C GLY A 31 21.83 -5.30 -25.18
N SER A 32 21.31 -4.31 -24.44
CA SER A 32 22.06 -3.09 -24.10
C SER A 32 23.01 -3.18 -22.88
N ILE A 33 22.85 -4.18 -22.01
CA ILE A 33 23.62 -4.30 -20.75
C ILE A 33 25.00 -4.91 -21.00
N THR A 34 25.10 -5.82 -21.97
CA THR A 34 26.32 -6.57 -22.30
C THR A 34 27.27 -5.85 -23.28
N VAL A 35 26.81 -4.79 -23.96
CA VAL A 35 27.61 -4.04 -24.94
C VAL A 35 28.51 -2.99 -24.26
N GLU A 36 29.82 -3.08 -24.48
CA GLU A 36 30.80 -2.04 -24.12
C GLU A 36 30.44 -0.71 -24.80
N ALA A 37 30.32 0.38 -24.04
CA ALA A 37 30.28 1.70 -24.65
C ALA A 37 31.01 2.74 -23.78
N PRO A 38 32.01 3.45 -24.33
CA PRO A 38 32.80 4.45 -23.60
C PRO A 38 32.01 5.72 -23.18
N GLN A 39 30.79 5.95 -23.70
CA GLN A 39 29.92 7.09 -23.36
C GLN A 39 29.02 6.89 -22.11
N LYS A 40 29.17 5.78 -21.37
CA LYS A 40 28.18 5.36 -20.36
C LYS A 40 28.40 5.90 -18.93
N ARG A 41 29.62 6.20 -18.48
CA ARG A 41 29.87 6.56 -17.06
C ARG A 41 29.15 7.83 -16.61
N GLU A 42 29.27 8.93 -17.37
CA GLU A 42 28.59 10.19 -17.04
C GLU A 42 27.07 10.05 -17.13
N SER A 43 26.58 9.29 -18.11
CA SER A 43 25.14 9.01 -18.26
C SER A 43 24.60 8.22 -17.07
N ILE A 44 25.30 7.16 -16.64
CA ILE A 44 24.97 6.37 -15.45
C ILE A 44 25.00 7.28 -14.21
N ALA A 45 26.07 8.07 -14.04
CA ALA A 45 26.22 8.98 -12.90
C ALA A 45 25.05 9.96 -12.81
N ARG A 46 24.64 10.53 -13.94
CA ARG A 46 23.53 11.48 -14.03
C ARG A 46 22.19 10.79 -13.78
N ALA A 47 21.92 9.67 -14.44
CA ALA A 47 20.67 8.93 -14.33
C ALA A 47 20.42 8.39 -12.91
N LEU A 48 21.48 7.94 -12.22
CA LEU A 48 21.40 7.41 -10.87
C LEU A 48 21.77 8.43 -9.78
N ARG A 49 22.12 9.66 -10.17
CA ARG A 49 22.50 10.77 -9.29
C ARG A 49 23.61 10.39 -8.30
N VAL A 50 24.65 9.72 -8.80
CA VAL A 50 25.73 9.11 -8.00
C VAL A 50 26.41 10.14 -7.09
N GLU A 51 26.63 11.36 -7.58
CA GLU A 51 27.24 12.44 -6.79
C GLU A 51 26.40 12.85 -5.57
N GLU A 52 25.07 13.02 -5.74
CA GLU A 52 24.16 13.32 -4.62
C GLU A 52 24.19 12.21 -3.57
N VAL A 53 24.20 10.95 -4.01
CA VAL A 53 24.24 9.79 -3.12
C VAL A 53 25.59 9.72 -2.40
N SER A 54 26.69 9.95 -3.12
CA SER A 54 28.04 9.96 -2.56
C SER A 54 28.17 10.99 -1.45
N LEU A 55 27.80 12.25 -1.73
CA LEU A 55 27.83 13.34 -0.75
C LEU A 55 26.95 13.07 0.49
N ARG A 56 25.89 12.27 0.32
CA ARG A 56 24.93 12.00 1.39
C ARG A 56 25.33 10.83 2.28
N PHE A 57 25.92 9.78 1.72
CA PHE A 57 26.14 8.52 2.45
C PHE A 57 27.62 8.18 2.68
N ARG A 58 28.55 8.90 2.05
CA ARG A 58 29.98 8.68 2.21
C ARG A 58 30.70 10.00 2.59
N PRO A 59 31.80 9.93 3.35
CA PRO A 59 32.67 11.08 3.57
C PRO A 59 33.15 11.67 2.25
N ILE A 60 33.48 12.97 2.26
CA ILE A 60 33.99 13.66 1.07
C ILE A 60 35.32 13.03 0.62
N GLU A 61 36.08 12.50 1.56
CA GLU A 61 37.39 11.87 1.37
C GLU A 61 37.29 10.43 0.80
N ASP A 62 36.12 9.79 0.84
CA ASP A 62 35.89 8.42 0.35
C ASP A 62 34.59 8.31 -0.48
N PRO A 63 34.50 9.02 -1.63
CA PRO A 63 33.29 9.05 -2.43
C PRO A 63 32.98 7.69 -3.08
N ILE A 64 31.74 7.52 -3.51
CA ILE A 64 31.34 6.37 -4.32
C ILE A 64 32.06 6.45 -5.67
N VAL A 65 32.94 5.48 -5.95
CA VAL A 65 33.71 5.41 -7.20
C VAL A 65 33.04 4.46 -8.19
N MET A 66 32.80 4.95 -9.41
CA MET A 66 32.38 4.13 -10.54
C MET A 66 33.59 3.40 -11.15
N SER A 67 33.60 2.07 -11.11
CA SER A 67 34.68 1.23 -11.65
C SER A 67 34.12 0.12 -12.56
N GLY A 68 34.97 -0.47 -13.40
CA GLY A 68 34.57 -1.49 -14.38
C GLY A 68 34.50 -1.01 -15.84
N GLY A 69 34.52 -1.98 -16.76
CA GLY A 69 34.46 -1.80 -18.22
C GLY A 69 33.06 -1.95 -18.80
N SER A 70 32.15 -2.66 -18.12
CA SER A 70 30.76 -2.86 -18.57
C SER A 70 29.74 -2.04 -17.77
N THR A 71 28.53 -1.82 -18.32
CA THR A 71 27.40 -1.20 -17.58
C THR A 71 27.14 -1.94 -16.27
N ARG A 72 27.18 -3.28 -16.33
CA ARG A 72 26.98 -4.17 -15.20
C ARG A 72 27.99 -3.88 -14.09
N GLU A 73 29.28 -3.89 -14.41
CA GLU A 73 30.34 -3.65 -13.43
C GLU A 73 30.26 -2.24 -12.83
N ILE A 74 29.96 -1.23 -13.65
CA ILE A 74 29.81 0.17 -13.18
C ILE A 74 28.64 0.29 -12.20
N ILE A 75 27.50 -0.34 -12.49
CA ILE A 75 26.36 -0.33 -11.58
C ILE A 75 26.69 -1.12 -10.31
N GLU A 76 27.33 -2.29 -10.45
CA GLU A 76 27.75 -3.09 -9.29
C GLU A 76 28.68 -2.33 -8.34
N SER A 77 29.54 -1.44 -8.85
CA SER A 77 30.51 -0.69 -8.03
C SER A 77 29.89 0.43 -7.20
N ILE A 78 28.70 0.92 -7.58
CA ILE A 78 28.02 2.05 -6.89
C ILE A 78 26.92 1.59 -5.93
N LEU A 79 26.61 0.29 -5.88
CA LEU A 79 25.63 -0.26 -4.97
C LEU A 79 26.14 -0.31 -3.52
N PRO A 80 25.23 -0.31 -2.53
CA PRO A 80 25.60 -0.53 -1.13
C PRO A 80 26.41 -1.83 -0.96
N PRO A 81 27.49 -1.83 -0.15
CA PRO A 81 28.25 -3.03 0.13
C PRO A 81 27.41 -4.05 0.93
N GLY A 82 27.75 -5.34 0.84
CA GLY A 82 27.11 -6.37 1.65
C GLY A 82 25.66 -6.72 1.27
N LEU A 83 25.18 -6.31 0.09
CA LEU A 83 23.96 -6.87 -0.48
C LEU A 83 24.14 -8.36 -0.74
N ASP A 84 23.07 -9.13 -0.52
CA ASP A 84 23.03 -10.54 -0.91
C ASP A 84 23.28 -10.68 -2.42
N LYS A 85 23.96 -11.75 -2.83
CA LYS A 85 24.36 -11.96 -4.24
C LYS A 85 23.15 -11.92 -5.18
N GLN A 86 22.06 -12.60 -4.81
CA GLN A 86 20.85 -12.64 -5.64
C GLN A 86 20.22 -11.25 -5.74
N ASP A 87 20.10 -10.55 -4.62
CA ASP A 87 19.56 -9.18 -4.56
C ASP A 87 20.36 -8.23 -5.44
N LYS A 88 21.69 -8.34 -5.38
CA LYS A 88 22.62 -7.55 -6.18
C LYS A 88 22.38 -7.80 -7.67
N GLU A 89 22.32 -9.05 -8.11
CA GLU A 89 22.06 -9.41 -9.51
C GLU A 89 20.73 -8.83 -10.02
N SER A 90 19.66 -8.92 -9.25
CA SER A 90 18.35 -8.37 -9.60
C SER A 90 18.34 -6.84 -9.69
N ILE A 91 19.00 -6.16 -8.75
CA ILE A 91 19.13 -4.70 -8.76
C ILE A 91 19.97 -4.25 -9.96
N VAL A 92 21.07 -4.92 -10.24
CA VAL A 92 21.98 -4.59 -11.34
C VAL A 92 21.28 -4.74 -12.69
N LEU A 93 20.55 -5.85 -12.89
CA LEU A 93 19.75 -6.05 -14.09
C LEU A 93 18.73 -4.91 -14.26
N ALA A 94 17.97 -4.61 -13.20
CA ALA A 94 16.96 -3.56 -13.28
C ALA A 94 17.56 -2.19 -13.56
N LEU A 95 18.59 -1.79 -12.81
CA LEU A 95 19.24 -0.49 -12.98
C LEU A 95 19.94 -0.37 -14.34
N GLY A 96 20.52 -1.45 -14.87
CA GLY A 96 21.14 -1.47 -16.19
C GLY A 96 20.15 -1.05 -17.28
N HIS A 97 18.95 -1.64 -17.25
CA HIS A 97 17.88 -1.31 -18.19
C HIS A 97 17.20 0.03 -17.90
N ILE A 98 17.13 0.45 -16.64
CA ILE A 98 16.64 1.78 -16.26
C ILE A 98 17.55 2.88 -16.85
N VAL A 99 18.87 2.68 -16.79
CA VAL A 99 19.83 3.66 -17.34
C VAL A 99 19.89 3.59 -18.86
N ALA A 100 19.85 2.39 -19.45
CA ALA A 100 19.82 2.23 -20.89
C ALA A 100 18.49 2.72 -21.51
N ASP A 101 17.43 2.80 -20.70
CA ASP A 101 16.09 3.24 -21.09
C ASP A 101 15.52 2.44 -22.28
N ASP A 102 15.93 1.16 -22.37
CA ASP A 102 15.79 0.28 -23.55
C ASP A 102 14.72 -0.81 -23.38
N ILE A 103 13.95 -0.73 -22.31
CA ILE A 103 12.88 -1.66 -21.99
C ILE A 103 11.80 -1.57 -23.05
N ALA A 104 11.69 -2.60 -23.91
CA ALA A 104 10.60 -2.70 -24.87
C ALA A 104 9.26 -2.83 -24.12
N VAL A 105 8.14 -2.63 -24.83
CA VAL A 105 6.81 -2.85 -24.24
C VAL A 105 6.61 -4.35 -24.05
N TRP A 106 6.94 -4.89 -22.87
CA TRP A 106 6.71 -6.30 -22.57
C TRP A 106 5.23 -6.58 -22.44
N GLY A 107 4.84 -7.79 -22.85
CA GLY A 107 3.50 -8.16 -23.28
C GLY A 107 2.37 -7.70 -22.36
N ARG A 108 1.20 -7.44 -22.96
CA ARG A 108 -0.02 -6.99 -22.28
C ARG A 108 -0.48 -7.91 -21.14
N ASP A 109 -0.07 -9.17 -21.17
CA ASP A 109 -0.57 -10.25 -20.32
C ASP A 109 0.47 -10.77 -19.32
N GLU A 110 1.72 -10.28 -19.36
CA GLU A 110 2.77 -10.69 -18.43
C GLU A 110 2.78 -9.80 -17.19
N VAL A 111 2.53 -10.40 -16.02
CA VAL A 111 2.66 -9.71 -14.73
C VAL A 111 4.13 -9.63 -14.31
N ILE A 112 4.87 -10.73 -14.51
CA ILE A 112 6.33 -10.80 -14.38
C ILE A 112 6.88 -11.09 -15.78
N PRO A 113 7.83 -10.28 -16.26
CA PRO A 113 8.52 -10.53 -17.52
C PRO A 113 9.38 -11.78 -17.43
N GLN A 114 9.35 -12.61 -18.47
CA GLN A 114 10.19 -13.81 -18.55
C GLN A 114 11.68 -13.47 -18.38
N GLY A 115 12.42 -14.29 -17.63
CA GLY A 115 13.84 -14.06 -17.31
C GLY A 115 14.11 -13.08 -16.16
N THR A 116 13.08 -12.52 -15.50
CA THR A 116 13.24 -11.68 -14.30
C THR A 116 12.78 -12.38 -13.01
N ASP A 117 13.33 -11.94 -11.89
CA ASP A 117 12.81 -12.25 -10.56
C ASP A 117 11.80 -11.17 -10.11
N TRP A 118 11.22 -11.38 -8.92
CA TRP A 118 10.27 -10.43 -8.35
C TRP A 118 10.84 -9.04 -8.14
N LEU A 119 12.10 -8.91 -7.68
CA LEU A 119 12.68 -7.62 -7.37
C LEU A 119 12.95 -6.82 -8.65
N ALA A 120 13.59 -7.41 -9.64
CA ALA A 120 13.86 -6.76 -10.92
C ALA A 120 12.55 -6.34 -11.60
N ALA A 121 11.58 -7.26 -11.71
CA ALA A 121 10.27 -6.97 -12.30
C ALA A 121 9.55 -5.81 -11.57
N SER A 122 9.70 -5.71 -10.26
CA SER A 122 9.15 -4.62 -9.45
C SER A 122 9.77 -3.27 -9.80
N LEU A 123 11.10 -3.20 -9.82
CA LEU A 123 11.86 -1.98 -10.14
C LEU A 123 11.56 -1.52 -11.57
N LEU A 124 11.58 -2.45 -12.53
CA LEU A 124 11.27 -2.19 -13.94
C LEU A 124 9.82 -1.70 -14.13
N THR A 125 8.86 -2.27 -13.39
CA THR A 125 7.46 -1.80 -13.41
C THR A 125 7.34 -0.36 -12.90
N ILE A 126 7.99 -0.03 -11.78
CA ILE A 126 7.98 1.33 -11.22
C ILE A 126 8.65 2.30 -12.20
N HIS A 127 9.76 1.91 -12.84
CA HIS A 127 10.43 2.73 -13.84
C HIS A 127 9.54 3.02 -15.04
N ARG A 128 8.83 2.03 -15.57
CA ARG A 128 7.88 2.24 -16.68
C ARG A 128 6.82 3.27 -16.31
N VAL A 129 6.29 3.21 -15.09
CA VAL A 129 5.31 4.20 -14.61
C VAL A 129 5.96 5.58 -14.48
N ALA A 130 7.14 5.67 -13.88
CA ALA A 130 7.87 6.93 -13.73
C ALA A 130 8.16 7.59 -15.10
N ARG A 131 8.69 6.83 -16.05
CA ARG A 131 8.97 7.29 -17.42
C ARG A 131 7.71 7.78 -18.12
N PHE A 132 6.61 7.03 -18.00
CA PHE A 132 5.31 7.43 -18.55
C PHE A 132 4.80 8.75 -17.96
N CYS A 133 5.14 9.04 -16.70
CA CYS A 133 4.79 10.29 -16.04
C CYS A 133 5.86 11.39 -16.17
N SER A 134 6.97 11.11 -16.86
CA SER A 134 8.15 11.99 -16.94
C SER A 134 8.69 12.37 -15.55
N GLU A 135 8.62 11.43 -14.60
CA GLU A 135 9.10 11.61 -13.23
C GLU A 135 10.50 11.03 -13.05
N ASN A 136 11.34 11.75 -12.31
CA ASN A 136 12.69 11.32 -11.96
C ASN A 136 12.69 10.66 -10.58
N VAL A 137 12.83 9.34 -10.55
CA VAL A 137 12.90 8.54 -9.32
C VAL A 137 14.34 8.45 -8.83
N ASN A 138 14.56 8.65 -7.53
CA ASN A 138 15.89 8.63 -6.93
C ASN A 138 16.34 7.21 -6.55
N TRP A 139 16.50 6.35 -7.55
CA TRP A 139 16.75 4.90 -7.38
C TRP A 139 17.86 4.59 -6.39
N LEU A 140 19.06 5.11 -6.65
CA LEU A 140 20.25 4.79 -5.87
C LEU A 140 20.13 5.32 -4.43
N ARG A 141 19.60 6.53 -4.25
CA ARG A 141 19.37 7.11 -2.93
C ARG A 141 18.45 6.23 -2.08
N HIS A 142 17.31 5.82 -2.62
CA HIS A 142 16.35 4.97 -1.90
C HIS A 142 16.92 3.58 -1.60
N LEU A 143 17.75 3.02 -2.49
CA LEU A 143 18.48 1.76 -2.26
C LEU A 143 19.45 1.87 -1.09
N TRP A 144 20.29 2.92 -1.07
CA TRP A 144 21.22 3.19 0.03
C TRP A 144 20.47 3.43 1.34
N GLU A 145 19.43 4.27 1.36
CA GLU A 145 18.60 4.46 2.55
C GLU A 145 17.98 3.14 3.03
N HIS A 146 17.49 2.30 2.12
CA HIS A 146 16.91 1.02 2.48
C HIS A 146 17.94 0.10 3.12
N HIS A 147 19.11 -0.07 2.49
CA HIS A 147 20.20 -0.89 2.99
C HIS A 147 20.64 -0.44 4.39
N LEU A 148 20.91 0.86 4.56
CA LEU A 148 21.32 1.43 5.84
C LEU A 148 20.28 1.18 6.94
N ASN A 149 19.00 1.36 6.62
CA ASN A 149 17.92 1.08 7.57
C ASN A 149 17.84 -0.42 7.93
N GLN A 150 18.07 -1.34 6.99
CA GLN A 150 18.14 -2.78 7.30
C GLN A 150 19.35 -3.10 8.18
N THR A 151 20.54 -2.60 7.83
CA THR A 151 21.76 -2.85 8.60
C THR A 151 21.65 -2.31 10.01
N ARG A 152 21.18 -1.06 10.18
CA ARG A 152 20.88 -0.47 11.49
C ARG A 152 19.90 -1.33 12.27
N LYS A 153 18.81 -1.77 11.63
CA LYS A 153 17.80 -2.60 12.31
C LYS A 153 18.36 -3.95 12.74
N THR A 154 19.18 -4.59 11.92
CA THR A 154 19.86 -5.85 12.25
C THR A 154 20.80 -5.64 13.43
N ALA A 155 21.67 -4.61 13.37
CA ALA A 155 22.58 -4.26 14.46
C ALA A 155 21.83 -3.99 15.77
N LEU A 156 20.75 -3.18 15.74
CA LEU A 156 19.94 -2.91 16.93
C LEU A 156 19.16 -4.14 17.43
N THR A 157 18.83 -5.09 16.54
CA THR A 157 18.18 -6.35 16.94
C THR A 157 19.18 -7.30 17.60
N MET A 158 20.41 -7.39 17.08
CA MET A 158 21.52 -8.11 17.71
C MET A 158 21.85 -7.52 19.07
N LEU A 159 21.97 -6.19 19.16
CA LEU A 159 22.13 -5.46 20.42
C LEU A 159 21.04 -5.85 21.43
N LEU A 160 19.78 -5.94 21.02
CA LEU A 160 18.68 -6.39 21.90
C LEU A 160 18.83 -7.83 22.38
N MET A 161 19.47 -8.70 21.60
CA MET A 161 19.75 -10.09 21.96
C MET A 161 20.93 -10.16 22.93
N GLU A 162 22.03 -9.46 22.65
CA GLU A 162 23.23 -9.43 23.50
C GLU A 162 22.95 -8.76 24.86
N LEU A 163 22.15 -7.69 24.89
CA LEU A 163 21.65 -7.08 26.13
C LEU A 163 20.68 -7.96 26.95
N ARG A 164 20.34 -9.18 26.48
CA ARG A 164 19.68 -10.18 27.35
C ARG A 164 20.66 -10.92 28.21
N GLU A 165 21.86 -11.15 27.68
CA GLU A 165 22.88 -11.97 28.29
C GLU A 165 23.94 -11.13 29.03
N ALA A 166 23.97 -9.81 28.81
CA ALA A 166 24.94 -8.89 29.43
C ALA A 166 24.86 -8.91 30.99
N PRO A 167 25.91 -9.40 31.68
CA PRO A 167 25.86 -9.60 33.13
C PRO A 167 26.25 -8.34 33.93
N SER A 168 27.00 -7.40 33.35
CA SER A 168 27.47 -6.19 34.03
C SER A 168 27.23 -4.88 33.27
N ARG A 169 27.44 -3.76 33.97
CA ARG A 169 27.36 -2.40 33.44
C ARG A 169 28.43 -2.17 32.37
N GLU A 170 29.64 -2.64 32.63
CA GLU A 170 30.79 -2.49 31.73
C GLU A 170 30.55 -3.25 30.41
N ASP A 171 30.07 -4.50 30.49
CA ASP A 171 29.74 -5.30 29.30
C ASP A 171 28.64 -4.63 28.47
N THR A 172 27.63 -4.05 29.13
CA THR A 172 26.55 -3.32 28.46
C THR A 172 27.08 -2.10 27.69
N ILE A 173 28.02 -1.35 28.27
CA ILE A 173 28.64 -0.19 27.61
C ILE A 173 29.50 -0.65 26.43
N GLU A 174 30.28 -1.71 26.60
CA GLU A 174 31.12 -2.27 25.56
C GLU A 174 30.30 -2.74 24.36
N ILE A 175 29.22 -3.51 24.60
CA ILE A 175 28.28 -3.95 23.56
C ILE A 175 27.68 -2.75 22.81
N LEU A 176 27.24 -1.70 23.53
CA LEU A 176 26.68 -0.49 22.92
C LEU A 176 27.71 0.22 22.02
N GLU A 177 28.94 0.38 22.50
CA GLU A 177 30.03 1.01 21.74
C GLU A 177 30.47 0.17 20.53
N GLN A 178 30.51 -1.16 20.66
CA GLN A 178 30.81 -2.06 19.54
C GLN A 178 29.77 -1.92 18.43
N HIS A 179 28.48 -1.92 18.77
CA HIS A 179 27.41 -1.68 17.80
C HIS A 179 27.42 -0.26 17.22
N ARG A 180 27.84 0.75 18.00
CA ARG A 180 28.05 2.11 17.48
C ARG A 180 29.10 2.11 16.37
N ARG A 181 30.24 1.45 16.60
CA ARG A 181 31.32 1.33 15.60
C ARG A 181 30.84 0.57 14.37
N ALA A 182 30.18 -0.58 14.54
CA ALA A 182 29.66 -1.35 13.41
C ALA A 182 28.65 -0.56 12.55
N ILE A 183 27.77 0.24 13.17
CA ILE A 183 26.85 1.11 12.42
C ILE A 183 27.61 2.25 11.72
N ALA A 184 28.59 2.86 12.39
CA ALA A 184 29.40 3.94 11.82
C ALA A 184 30.29 3.48 10.65
N GLU A 185 30.79 2.24 10.68
CA GLU A 185 31.57 1.66 9.57
C GLU A 185 30.71 1.50 8.30
N VAL A 186 29.45 1.10 8.45
CA VAL A 186 28.54 0.92 7.31
C VAL A 186 27.90 2.25 6.87
N SER A 187 27.79 3.21 7.78
CA SER A 187 27.24 4.54 7.50
C SER A 187 27.95 5.63 8.30
N PRO A 188 29.08 6.15 7.79
CA PRO A 188 29.86 7.17 8.50
C PRO A 188 29.06 8.45 8.76
N LEU A 189 28.04 8.71 7.93
CA LEU A 189 27.20 9.90 7.98
C LEU A 189 25.81 9.67 8.60
N ASP A 190 25.46 8.48 9.10
CA ASP A 190 24.17 8.27 9.78
C ASP A 190 24.15 8.98 11.14
N ARG A 191 23.66 10.23 11.12
CA ARG A 191 23.51 11.08 12.31
C ARG A 191 22.57 10.49 13.36
N THR A 192 21.63 9.61 12.98
CA THR A 192 20.61 9.14 13.93
C THR A 192 21.13 8.06 14.87
N ALA A 193 21.85 7.05 14.37
CA ALA A 193 22.48 6.05 15.23
C ALA A 193 23.66 6.62 16.04
N ALA A 194 24.41 7.56 15.45
CA ALA A 194 25.50 8.26 16.10
C ALA A 194 25.03 9.17 17.27
N GLN A 195 23.77 9.61 17.28
CA GLN A 195 23.19 10.41 18.37
C GLN A 195 22.53 9.55 19.46
N ASP A 196 21.83 8.48 19.06
CA ASP A 196 21.04 7.65 19.98
C ASP A 196 21.93 6.83 20.95
N ILE A 197 22.99 6.18 20.44
CA ILE A 197 23.79 5.25 21.24
C ILE A 197 24.60 5.95 22.35
N PRO A 198 25.26 7.11 22.12
CA PRO A 198 25.92 7.84 23.20
C PRO A 198 24.98 8.24 24.33
N GLU A 199 23.75 8.65 24.02
CA GLU A 199 22.72 8.94 25.04
C GLU A 199 22.42 7.68 25.88
N TRP A 200 22.36 6.52 25.23
CA TRP A 200 22.10 5.25 25.90
C TRP A 200 23.27 4.79 26.77
N VAL A 201 24.50 4.97 26.29
CA VAL A 201 25.72 4.73 27.07
C VAL A 201 25.73 5.61 28.31
N GLU A 202 25.35 6.87 28.18
CA GLU A 202 25.32 7.82 29.29
C GLU A 202 24.27 7.44 30.35
N ILE A 203 23.09 6.98 29.93
CA ILE A 203 22.07 6.42 30.84
C ILE A 203 22.64 5.24 31.65
N VAL A 204 23.41 4.37 31.01
CA VAL A 204 24.02 3.21 31.68
C VAL A 204 25.15 3.65 32.63
N ARG A 205 25.95 4.66 32.25
CA ARG A 205 27.03 5.23 33.10
C ARG A 205 26.50 5.90 34.36
N GLN A 206 25.42 6.68 34.23
CA GLN A 206 24.77 7.38 35.34
C GLN A 206 23.98 6.45 36.27
N THR A 207 23.78 5.19 35.86
CA THR A 207 23.15 4.18 36.71
C THR A 207 24.13 3.76 37.81
N PRO A 208 23.70 3.75 39.11
CA PRO A 208 24.55 3.32 40.22
C PRO A 208 25.17 1.95 39.96
N VAL A 209 26.42 1.75 40.40
CA VAL A 209 27.15 0.48 40.28
C VAL A 209 26.42 -0.62 41.06
N LYS A 210 25.44 -1.26 40.42
CA LYS A 210 24.75 -2.44 40.91
C LYS A 210 24.98 -3.54 39.88
N ARG A 211 25.42 -4.71 40.34
CA ARG A 211 25.52 -5.93 39.53
C ARG A 211 24.46 -6.91 40.00
N PRO A 212 23.51 -7.33 39.14
CA PRO A 212 23.28 -6.89 37.75
C PRO A 212 22.63 -5.49 37.63
N LEU A 213 22.64 -4.92 36.42
CA LEU A 213 21.96 -3.66 36.11
C LEU A 213 20.49 -3.69 36.54
N PRO A 214 19.93 -2.60 37.10
CA PRO A 214 18.53 -2.56 37.49
C PRO A 214 17.59 -2.90 36.32
N THR A 215 16.63 -3.80 36.56
CA THR A 215 15.68 -4.25 35.53
C THR A 215 14.89 -3.11 34.89
N SER A 216 14.66 -2.01 35.62
CA SER A 216 14.03 -0.80 35.11
C SER A 216 14.85 -0.11 34.01
N VAL A 217 16.17 -0.02 34.19
CA VAL A 217 17.11 0.56 33.22
C VAL A 217 17.18 -0.31 31.97
N VAL A 218 17.36 -1.62 32.15
CA VAL A 218 17.37 -2.58 31.03
C VAL A 218 16.06 -2.51 30.24
N ARG A 219 14.91 -2.42 30.93
CA ARG A 219 13.59 -2.29 30.27
C ARG A 219 13.45 -0.96 29.53
N ALA A 220 13.91 0.15 30.10
CA ALA A 220 13.88 1.46 29.46
C ALA A 220 14.78 1.51 28.21
N LEU A 221 16.00 0.98 28.33
CA LEU A 221 16.97 0.84 27.24
C LEU A 221 16.39 -0.02 26.11
N ARG A 222 15.84 -1.20 26.43
CA ARG A 222 15.15 -2.05 25.44
C ARG A 222 13.99 -1.34 24.76
N LYS A 223 13.20 -0.54 25.48
CA LYS A 223 12.10 0.23 24.89
C LYS A 223 12.61 1.30 23.92
N ARG A 224 13.71 1.98 24.25
CA ARG A 224 14.39 2.97 23.38
C ARG A 224 15.00 2.31 22.16
N ILE A 225 15.75 1.22 22.34
CA ILE A 225 16.33 0.45 21.22
C ILE A 225 15.23 -0.11 20.32
N GLN A 226 14.15 -0.66 20.87
CA GLN A 226 13.00 -1.10 20.07
C GLN A 226 12.31 0.05 19.36
N ALA A 227 12.27 1.24 19.97
CA ALA A 227 11.72 2.43 19.35
C ALA A 227 12.62 2.94 18.22
N ALA A 228 13.95 2.84 18.34
CA ALA A 228 14.92 3.20 17.31
C ALA A 228 15.01 2.15 16.19
N ALA A 229 15.02 0.85 16.53
CA ALA A 229 14.96 -0.27 15.58
C ALA A 229 13.63 -0.33 14.82
N GLY A 230 12.56 0.21 15.42
CA GLY A 230 11.27 0.43 14.78
C GLY A 230 11.04 1.88 14.32
N GLY A 231 12.06 2.75 14.47
CA GLY A 231 11.96 4.21 14.40
C GLY A 231 12.62 4.73 13.14
N GLY A 232 11.93 5.62 12.46
CA GLY A 232 12.32 6.21 11.19
C GLY A 232 11.15 6.12 10.23
N TRP A 233 10.75 4.92 9.86
CA TRP A 233 9.61 4.68 8.98
C TRP A 233 8.88 3.45 9.49
N ARG A 234 7.83 3.63 10.30
CA ARG A 234 6.95 2.52 10.70
C ARG A 234 6.34 1.94 9.43
N ARG A 235 6.90 0.85 8.89
CA ARG A 235 6.40 -0.03 7.81
C ARG A 235 4.96 0.30 7.44
N ARG A 236 4.71 1.34 6.64
CA ARG A 236 3.35 1.70 6.24
C ARG A 236 3.06 0.83 5.04
N ARG A 237 2.50 -0.35 5.28
CA ARG A 237 2.14 -1.22 4.16
C ARG A 237 0.96 -0.62 3.43
N TRP A 238 1.23 -0.16 2.24
CA TRP A 238 0.21 0.16 1.26
C TRP A 238 -0.64 -1.08 0.96
N PRO A 239 -1.97 -0.96 0.95
CA PRO A 239 -2.83 -2.00 0.41
C PRO A 239 -2.74 -2.03 -1.11
N THR A 240 -1.80 -2.79 -1.65
CA THR A 240 -1.76 -2.97 -3.10
C THR A 240 -2.77 -4.02 -3.53
N LEU A 241 -3.91 -3.53 -4.02
CA LEU A 241 -5.02 -4.31 -4.58
C LEU A 241 -4.96 -4.39 -6.12
N THR A 242 -3.89 -3.81 -6.69
CA THR A 242 -3.29 -4.05 -8.01
C THR A 242 -3.25 -5.53 -8.42
N ILE A 243 -2.94 -5.88 -9.67
CA ILE A 243 -2.08 -7.03 -9.97
C ILE A 243 -0.91 -6.52 -10.80
N ARG A 244 0.27 -6.50 -10.19
CA ARG A 244 1.53 -5.99 -10.76
C ARG A 244 2.70 -6.75 -10.13
N ALA A 245 3.86 -6.77 -10.79
CA ALA A 245 5.07 -7.35 -10.22
C ALA A 245 5.45 -6.69 -8.88
N ASP A 246 5.34 -5.36 -8.82
CA ASP A 246 5.81 -4.57 -7.67
C ASP A 246 5.09 -4.86 -6.35
N MET A 247 3.94 -5.52 -6.38
CA MET A 247 3.21 -5.90 -5.16
C MET A 247 3.31 -7.36 -4.76
N LEU A 248 3.97 -8.16 -5.58
CA LEU A 248 4.27 -9.56 -5.26
C LEU A 248 5.72 -9.69 -4.77
N ALA A 249 6.44 -8.57 -4.68
CA ALA A 249 7.78 -8.50 -4.13
C ALA A 249 7.85 -9.01 -2.68
N PRO A 250 8.96 -9.69 -2.31
CA PRO A 250 9.17 -10.12 -0.94
C PRO A 250 9.04 -8.98 0.07
N ASN A 251 8.46 -9.30 1.23
CA ASN A 251 8.22 -8.38 2.35
C ASN A 251 9.44 -7.57 2.81
N ARG A 252 10.67 -8.05 2.51
CA ARG A 252 11.92 -7.35 2.86
C ARG A 252 12.12 -6.06 2.07
N TYR A 253 11.63 -5.96 0.83
CA TYR A 253 11.78 -4.76 -0.02
C TYR A 253 10.58 -3.84 -0.05
N GLN A 254 9.47 -4.19 0.61
CA GLN A 254 8.26 -3.37 0.54
C GLN A 254 8.54 -1.90 0.92
N ASP A 255 9.36 -1.67 1.95
CA ASP A 255 9.73 -0.32 2.39
C ASP A 255 10.54 0.44 1.31
N LEU A 256 11.34 -0.24 0.49
CA LEU A 256 12.05 0.35 -0.65
C LEU A 256 11.07 0.71 -1.77
N LEU A 257 10.22 -0.23 -2.15
CA LEU A 257 9.25 -0.05 -3.24
C LEU A 257 8.24 1.06 -2.91
N ASP A 258 7.80 1.15 -1.66
CA ASP A 258 6.90 2.21 -1.20
C ASP A 258 7.53 3.61 -1.30
N ARG A 259 8.84 3.75 -1.06
CA ARG A 259 9.56 5.02 -1.26
C ARG A 259 9.69 5.38 -2.74
N LEU A 260 10.04 4.40 -3.57
CA LEU A 260 10.14 4.61 -5.02
C LEU A 260 8.78 5.01 -5.63
N ARG A 261 7.69 4.40 -5.18
CA ARG A 261 6.31 4.79 -5.55
C ARG A 261 5.95 6.19 -5.09
N ALA A 262 6.36 6.57 -3.88
CA ALA A 262 6.04 7.88 -3.30
C ALA A 262 6.68 9.06 -4.08
N ASP A 263 7.77 8.83 -4.81
CA ASP A 263 8.38 9.81 -5.72
C ASP A 263 7.52 10.03 -6.99
N ILE A 264 6.51 9.20 -7.25
CA ILE A 264 5.69 9.25 -8.46
C ILE A 264 4.30 9.81 -8.16
N CYS A 265 3.85 10.75 -9.00
CA CYS A 265 2.46 11.19 -9.02
C CYS A 265 1.90 11.18 -10.45
N VAL A 266 1.14 10.14 -10.79
CA VAL A 266 0.60 9.91 -12.14
C VAL A 266 -0.34 11.01 -12.61
N LEU A 267 -0.94 11.77 -11.69
CA LEU A 267 -1.81 12.89 -12.01
C LEU A 267 -1.07 14.11 -12.57
N ARG A 268 0.27 14.16 -12.48
CA ARG A 268 1.09 15.18 -13.16
C ARG A 268 1.14 14.94 -14.67
N ASN A 269 0.97 13.69 -15.11
CA ASN A 269 0.79 13.40 -16.52
C ASN A 269 -0.57 13.96 -16.99
N ARG A 270 -0.52 14.85 -17.99
CA ARG A 270 -1.70 15.54 -18.54
C ARG A 270 -2.76 14.56 -19.04
N ASP A 271 -2.35 13.50 -19.72
CA ASP A 271 -3.26 12.53 -20.35
C ASP A 271 -3.95 11.68 -19.30
N VAL A 272 -3.20 11.23 -18.28
CA VAL A 272 -3.77 10.50 -17.13
C VAL A 272 -4.79 11.36 -16.40
N TYR A 273 -4.46 12.63 -16.14
CA TYR A 273 -5.40 13.55 -15.49
C TYR A 273 -6.68 13.73 -16.31
N ALA A 274 -6.57 13.96 -17.63
CA ALA A 274 -7.72 14.11 -18.51
C ALA A 274 -8.60 12.84 -18.55
N ILE A 275 -7.96 11.66 -18.57
CA ILE A 275 -8.66 10.38 -18.46
C ILE A 275 -9.37 10.25 -17.11
N CYS A 276 -8.73 10.62 -16.01
CA CYS A 276 -9.38 10.60 -14.70
C CYS A 276 -10.62 11.52 -14.67
N GLU A 277 -10.54 12.72 -15.26
CA GLU A 277 -11.66 13.66 -15.36
C GLU A 277 -12.85 13.08 -16.13
N TYR A 278 -12.59 12.44 -17.27
CA TYR A 278 -13.62 11.75 -18.05
C TYR A 278 -14.27 10.61 -17.28
N LEU A 279 -13.47 9.79 -16.61
CA LEU A 279 -13.97 8.62 -15.90
C LEU A 279 -14.74 8.96 -14.61
N LEU A 280 -14.70 10.21 -14.13
CA LEU A 280 -15.38 10.63 -12.89
C LEU A 280 -16.85 10.22 -12.84
N ASN A 281 -17.54 10.29 -13.98
CA ASN A 281 -18.98 10.04 -14.11
C ASN A 281 -19.32 8.71 -14.78
N ILE A 282 -18.31 7.94 -15.21
CA ILE A 282 -18.54 6.65 -15.84
C ILE A 282 -18.80 5.60 -14.76
N ARG A 283 -19.88 4.84 -14.96
CA ARG A 283 -20.31 3.75 -14.07
C ARG A 283 -20.43 2.41 -14.79
N GLN A 284 -19.98 2.36 -16.05
CA GLN A 284 -19.97 1.15 -16.87
C GLN A 284 -18.57 0.54 -16.89
N PRO A 285 -18.46 -0.80 -16.87
CA PRO A 285 -17.18 -1.50 -16.86
C PRO A 285 -16.50 -1.41 -18.23
N GLY A 286 -15.17 -1.51 -18.23
CA GLY A 286 -14.41 -1.63 -19.47
C GLY A 286 -13.98 -0.32 -20.13
N HIS A 287 -14.08 0.80 -19.42
CA HIS A 287 -13.54 2.08 -19.83
C HIS A 287 -12.16 2.34 -19.17
N PRO A 288 -11.34 3.24 -19.74
CA PRO A 288 -11.51 3.85 -21.04
C PRO A 288 -11.27 2.83 -22.17
N THR A 289 -11.96 2.97 -23.30
CA THR A 289 -11.70 2.19 -24.51
C THR A 289 -10.61 2.86 -25.37
N LEU A 290 -10.07 2.14 -26.35
CA LEU A 290 -9.16 2.73 -27.34
C LEU A 290 -9.83 3.87 -28.12
N ALA A 291 -11.14 3.81 -28.34
CA ALA A 291 -11.88 4.88 -28.99
C ALA A 291 -11.97 6.11 -28.07
N ASP A 292 -12.32 5.91 -26.80
CA ASP A 292 -12.39 6.99 -25.79
C ASP A 292 -11.07 7.76 -25.74
N MET A 293 -9.93 7.06 -25.70
CA MET A 293 -8.62 7.72 -25.65
C MET A 293 -8.31 8.53 -26.92
N ARG A 294 -8.68 8.02 -28.11
CA ARG A 294 -8.45 8.74 -29.37
C ARG A 294 -9.30 10.00 -29.45
N GLU A 295 -10.56 9.89 -29.07
CA GLU A 295 -11.51 11.00 -29.06
C GLU A 295 -11.09 12.07 -28.06
N MET A 296 -10.73 11.67 -26.84
CA MET A 296 -10.40 12.61 -25.78
C MET A 296 -9.04 13.26 -25.92
N LEU A 297 -8.02 12.51 -26.34
CA LEU A 297 -6.62 12.96 -26.34
C LEU A 297 -6.13 13.36 -27.73
N GLY A 298 -6.91 13.09 -28.79
CA GLY A 298 -6.51 13.38 -30.17
C GLY A 298 -5.32 12.53 -30.65
N VAL A 299 -5.05 11.40 -30.02
CA VAL A 299 -3.89 10.55 -30.31
C VAL A 299 -4.14 9.56 -31.46
N SER A 300 -3.06 9.12 -32.11
CA SER A 300 -3.13 8.07 -33.13
C SER A 300 -3.57 6.73 -32.54
N LYS A 301 -3.99 5.78 -33.39
CA LYS A 301 -4.35 4.41 -32.95
C LYS A 301 -3.20 3.71 -32.22
N THR A 302 -1.97 3.89 -32.70
CA THR A 302 -0.76 3.33 -32.08
C THR A 302 -0.47 4.02 -30.74
N GLY A 303 -0.61 5.36 -30.68
CA GLY A 303 -0.49 6.12 -29.42
C GLY A 303 -1.50 5.67 -28.37
N ALA A 304 -2.78 5.56 -28.74
CA ALA A 304 -3.85 5.06 -27.86
C ALA A 304 -3.57 3.64 -27.35
N LYS A 305 -3.00 2.76 -28.20
CA LYS A 305 -2.62 1.40 -27.81
C LYS A 305 -1.51 1.39 -26.75
N GLY A 306 -0.50 2.25 -26.89
CA GLY A 306 0.56 2.43 -25.91
C GLY A 306 0.02 2.96 -24.58
N LEU A 307 -0.75 4.05 -24.65
CA LEU A 307 -1.43 4.67 -23.50
C LEU A 307 -2.29 3.67 -22.72
N TYR A 308 -3.11 2.88 -23.41
CA TYR A 308 -3.97 1.88 -22.76
C TYR A 308 -3.20 0.89 -21.89
N THR A 309 -2.04 0.45 -22.38
CA THR A 309 -1.18 -0.51 -21.68
C THR A 309 -0.59 0.12 -20.41
N MET A 310 -0.21 1.40 -20.49
CA MET A 310 0.29 2.14 -19.32
C MET A 310 -0.81 2.47 -18.31
N LEU A 311 -2.02 2.79 -18.76
CA LEU A 311 -3.17 2.99 -17.87
C LEU A 311 -3.50 1.72 -17.08
N ALA A 312 -3.28 0.52 -17.63
CA ALA A 312 -3.46 -0.71 -16.88
C ALA A 312 -2.48 -0.87 -15.69
N LEU A 313 -1.42 -0.06 -15.63
CA LEU A 313 -0.49 0.01 -14.48
C LEU A 313 -0.86 1.12 -13.50
N THR A 314 -1.46 2.21 -13.99
CA THR A 314 -1.66 3.46 -13.23
C THR A 314 -3.10 3.74 -12.85
N MET A 315 -4.08 3.05 -13.43
CA MET A 315 -5.51 3.24 -13.18
C MET A 315 -6.16 1.97 -12.62
N VAL A 316 -7.23 2.17 -11.87
CA VAL A 316 -8.02 1.10 -11.27
C VAL A 316 -9.48 1.18 -11.67
N GLU A 317 -10.08 -0.01 -11.82
CA GLU A 317 -11.53 -0.19 -11.93
C GLU A 317 -11.97 -0.92 -10.64
N ARG A 318 -12.53 -0.15 -9.70
CA ARG A 318 -12.88 -0.61 -8.35
C ARG A 318 -14.36 -0.98 -8.27
N TYR A 319 -14.63 -2.21 -7.87
CA TYR A 319 -15.98 -2.69 -7.58
C TYR A 319 -16.24 -2.61 -6.07
N VAL A 320 -17.29 -1.89 -5.69
CA VAL A 320 -17.72 -1.72 -4.30
C VAL A 320 -18.99 -2.55 -4.10
N PRO A 321 -18.99 -3.56 -3.20
CA PRO A 321 -20.18 -4.35 -2.94
C PRO A 321 -21.27 -3.50 -2.29
N ASN A 322 -22.49 -3.61 -2.79
CA ASN A 322 -23.66 -2.99 -2.22
C ASN A 322 -24.24 -3.92 -1.14
N LEU A 323 -23.62 -3.90 0.04
CA LEU A 323 -23.98 -4.83 1.12
C LEU A 323 -25.48 -4.81 1.50
N PRO A 324 -26.16 -3.65 1.56
CA PRO A 324 -27.60 -3.61 1.83
C PRO A 324 -28.44 -4.44 0.86
N VAL A 325 -28.14 -4.34 -0.45
CA VAL A 325 -28.86 -5.11 -1.49
C VAL A 325 -28.58 -6.61 -1.35
N LEU A 326 -27.42 -6.97 -0.83
CA LEU A 326 -27.07 -8.36 -0.51
C LEU A 326 -27.67 -8.82 0.83
N GLY A 327 -28.29 -7.95 1.64
CA GLY A 327 -28.74 -8.30 2.98
C GLY A 327 -27.60 -8.43 4.00
N LEU A 328 -26.45 -7.81 3.71
CA LEU A 328 -25.25 -7.81 4.53
C LEU A 328 -24.95 -6.42 5.11
N ARG A 329 -24.07 -6.38 6.11
CA ARG A 329 -23.47 -5.15 6.64
C ARG A 329 -22.04 -5.42 7.13
N TYR A 330 -21.30 -4.34 7.40
CA TYR A 330 -20.04 -4.42 8.14
C TYR A 330 -20.29 -4.28 9.64
N ARG A 331 -19.63 -5.14 10.42
CA ARG A 331 -19.31 -4.89 11.83
C ARG A 331 -17.84 -4.53 11.95
N ILE A 332 -17.58 -3.37 12.53
CA ILE A 332 -16.26 -2.79 12.65
C ILE A 332 -15.89 -2.78 14.12
N LEU A 333 -14.78 -3.43 14.46
CA LEU A 333 -14.31 -3.57 15.83
C LEU A 333 -12.93 -2.92 15.96
N VAL A 334 -12.76 -2.06 16.95
CA VAL A 334 -11.45 -1.50 17.33
C VAL A 334 -11.10 -1.96 18.73
N SER A 335 -10.15 -2.88 18.83
CA SER A 335 -9.76 -3.53 20.08
C SER A 335 -8.36 -3.14 20.54
N PRO A 336 -8.12 -3.04 21.86
CA PRO A 336 -6.76 -2.93 22.40
C PRO A 336 -5.97 -4.25 22.23
N GLY A 337 -4.73 -4.18 21.74
CA GLY A 337 -3.81 -5.32 21.69
C GLY A 337 -3.81 -6.13 20.38
N ARG A 338 -2.84 -7.05 20.24
CA ARG A 338 -2.65 -7.93 19.06
C ARG A 338 -3.67 -9.07 18.96
N ARG A 339 -4.25 -9.50 20.10
CA ARG A 339 -5.19 -10.63 20.21
C ARG A 339 -6.62 -10.12 20.40
N ALA A 340 -7.25 -9.75 19.30
CA ALA A 340 -8.69 -9.88 19.14
C ALA A 340 -8.94 -10.50 17.77
N GLN A 341 -8.31 -11.65 17.50
CA GLN A 341 -8.86 -12.54 16.50
C GLN A 341 -10.01 -13.25 17.20
N LEU A 342 -11.19 -12.63 17.16
CA LEU A 342 -12.40 -13.45 17.17
C LEU A 342 -12.24 -14.36 15.95
N PRO A 343 -12.22 -15.70 16.11
CA PRO A 343 -12.13 -16.62 14.99
C PRO A 343 -13.40 -16.46 14.17
N ASP A 344 -13.36 -15.55 13.19
CA ASP A 344 -14.53 -15.15 12.43
C ASP A 344 -14.39 -15.50 10.95
N ARG A 345 -15.42 -16.15 10.43
CA ARG A 345 -15.55 -16.48 9.00
C ARG A 345 -15.78 -15.20 8.17
N GLY A 346 -16.39 -14.16 8.75
CA GLY A 346 -16.73 -12.90 8.09
C GLY A 346 -15.60 -11.89 7.93
N LEU A 347 -14.41 -12.11 8.50
CA LEU A 347 -13.31 -11.13 8.47
C LEU A 347 -12.91 -10.74 7.03
N ALA A 348 -13.11 -9.48 6.65
CA ALA A 348 -12.78 -8.93 5.33
C ALA A 348 -11.50 -8.08 5.33
N TYR A 349 -11.31 -7.25 6.35
CA TYR A 349 -10.14 -6.36 6.49
C TYR A 349 -9.61 -6.34 7.92
N SER A 350 -8.31 -6.13 8.05
CA SER A 350 -7.64 -5.94 9.34
C SER A 350 -6.56 -4.86 9.22
N PHE A 351 -6.66 -3.83 10.06
CA PHE A 351 -5.65 -2.77 10.16
C PHE A 351 -4.93 -2.82 11.50
N GLY A 352 -3.60 -2.75 11.44
CA GLY A 352 -2.78 -2.39 12.60
C GLY A 352 -2.65 -0.86 12.65
N ILE A 353 -3.03 -0.25 13.76
CA ILE A 353 -3.13 1.23 13.87
C ILE A 353 -2.19 1.80 14.94
N GLY A 354 -1.59 2.94 14.62
CA GLY A 354 -0.24 3.32 15.06
C GLY A 354 -0.08 4.39 16.14
N SER A 355 -0.32 4.02 17.40
CA SER A 355 0.26 4.67 18.62
C SER A 355 0.01 3.82 19.87
N SER A 356 -1.05 3.01 19.83
CA SER A 356 -1.65 2.31 20.96
C SER A 356 -1.68 0.78 20.83
N ARG A 357 -0.97 0.21 19.83
CA ARG A 357 -0.99 -1.23 19.49
C ARG A 357 -2.42 -1.78 19.32
N ARG A 358 -3.34 -0.95 18.79
CA ARG A 358 -4.72 -1.34 18.52
C ARG A 358 -4.82 -2.04 17.17
N ARG A 359 -5.89 -2.82 17.03
CA ARG A 359 -6.29 -3.43 15.76
C ARG A 359 -7.71 -3.00 15.43
N MET A 360 -7.93 -2.67 14.17
CA MET A 360 -9.26 -2.42 13.62
C MET A 360 -9.59 -3.57 12.67
N THR A 361 -10.75 -4.20 12.82
CA THR A 361 -11.19 -5.32 11.98
C THR A 361 -12.57 -5.06 11.43
N PHE A 362 -12.80 -5.48 10.19
CA PHE A 362 -14.07 -5.33 9.47
C PHE A 362 -14.58 -6.72 9.15
N HIS A 363 -15.77 -7.04 9.62
CA HIS A 363 -16.42 -8.33 9.46
C HIS A 363 -17.71 -8.16 8.67
N LEU A 364 -17.91 -9.01 7.67
CA LEU A 364 -19.18 -9.10 6.96
C LEU A 364 -20.14 -9.99 7.73
N GLU A 365 -21.37 -9.54 7.92
CA GLU A 365 -22.43 -10.31 8.57
C GLU A 365 -23.80 -10.01 7.94
N PRO A 366 -24.78 -10.92 8.04
CA PRO A 366 -26.17 -10.61 7.73
C PRO A 366 -26.69 -9.44 8.55
N ILE A 367 -27.60 -8.64 7.99
CA ILE A 367 -28.24 -7.52 8.72
C ILE A 367 -28.99 -8.01 9.97
N SER A 368 -29.50 -9.24 9.94
CA SER A 368 -30.18 -9.89 11.07
C SER A 368 -29.25 -10.41 12.17
N SER A 369 -27.93 -10.38 11.97
CA SER A 369 -26.98 -10.91 12.96
C SER A 369 -27.04 -10.14 14.28
N SER A 370 -27.01 -10.86 15.40
CA SER A 370 -26.83 -10.24 16.73
C SER A 370 -25.38 -9.80 16.98
N GLY A 371 -24.43 -10.34 16.21
CA GLY A 371 -23.00 -10.17 16.46
C GLY A 371 -22.42 -11.20 17.45
N PRO A 372 -21.15 -11.00 17.85
CA PRO A 372 -20.49 -11.90 18.80
C PRO A 372 -21.12 -11.83 20.19
N GLN A 373 -21.26 -12.98 20.86
CA GLN A 373 -21.82 -13.10 22.21
C GLN A 373 -21.05 -12.32 23.28
N SER A 374 -19.74 -12.15 23.10
CA SER A 374 -18.88 -11.40 24.00
C SER A 374 -17.82 -10.62 23.24
N LEU A 375 -17.66 -9.35 23.56
CA LEU A 375 -16.57 -8.51 23.04
C LEU A 375 -15.50 -8.30 24.12
N PRO A 376 -14.22 -8.21 23.75
CA PRO A 376 -13.18 -7.81 24.69
C PRO A 376 -13.47 -6.44 25.29
N ASN A 377 -13.12 -6.25 26.58
CA ASN A 377 -13.27 -4.98 27.27
C ASN A 377 -12.62 -3.83 26.47
N ARG A 378 -13.30 -2.68 26.43
CA ARG A 378 -12.87 -1.45 25.72
C ARG A 378 -12.79 -1.59 24.19
N THR A 379 -13.48 -2.56 23.61
CA THR A 379 -13.65 -2.64 22.15
C THR A 379 -14.69 -1.61 21.71
N LEU A 380 -14.32 -0.73 20.78
CA LEU A 380 -15.30 0.12 20.10
C LEU A 380 -15.93 -0.68 18.97
N GLN A 381 -17.25 -0.59 18.86
CA GLN A 381 -18.01 -1.22 17.79
C GLN A 381 -18.75 -0.18 16.97
N ILE A 382 -18.74 -0.36 15.65
CA ILE A 382 -19.61 0.35 14.71
C ILE A 382 -20.28 -0.69 13.80
N LEU A 383 -21.57 -0.49 13.56
CA LEU A 383 -22.30 -1.18 12.50
C LEU A 383 -22.45 -0.21 11.33
N ALA A 384 -22.16 -0.67 10.13
CA ALA A 384 -22.25 0.14 8.92
C ALA A 384 -22.76 -0.69 7.75
N ASP A 385 -23.80 -0.20 7.11
CA ASP A 385 -24.44 -0.77 5.92
C ASP A 385 -24.39 0.21 4.74
N GLU A 386 -24.02 1.48 4.95
CA GLU A 386 -23.75 2.45 3.89
C GLU A 386 -22.24 2.65 3.71
N GLU A 387 -21.73 2.44 2.50
CA GLU A 387 -20.35 2.69 2.10
C GLU A 387 -20.30 3.81 1.05
N THR A 388 -19.51 4.84 1.33
CA THR A 388 -19.17 5.90 0.37
C THR A 388 -17.69 5.87 0.07
N VAL A 389 -17.32 5.72 -1.20
CA VAL A 389 -15.95 5.86 -1.69
C VAL A 389 -15.87 7.13 -2.53
N SER A 390 -14.89 7.98 -2.25
CA SER A 390 -14.66 9.20 -3.01
C SER A 390 -13.20 9.39 -3.38
N PHE A 391 -12.97 9.93 -4.59
CA PHE A 391 -11.68 10.38 -5.07
C PHE A 391 -11.81 11.79 -5.62
N SER A 392 -11.07 12.74 -5.05
CA SER A 392 -11.26 14.17 -5.29
C SER A 392 -10.12 14.78 -6.12
N LEU A 393 -10.26 14.78 -7.44
CA LEU A 393 -9.36 15.52 -8.34
C LEU A 393 -9.34 17.02 -8.04
N ALA A 394 -10.42 17.57 -7.49
CA ALA A 394 -10.49 18.97 -7.06
C ALA A 394 -9.46 19.37 -5.98
N LEU A 395 -8.86 18.39 -5.29
CA LEU A 395 -7.77 18.62 -4.35
C LEU A 395 -6.40 18.61 -5.03
N PHE A 396 -6.28 18.10 -6.25
CA PHE A 396 -5.02 18.12 -6.97
C PHE A 396 -4.81 19.46 -7.65
N ASN A 397 -3.73 20.16 -7.32
CA ASN A 397 -3.33 21.36 -8.06
C ASN A 397 -2.56 20.95 -9.32
N LYS A 398 -3.25 20.97 -10.47
CA LYS A 398 -2.67 20.55 -11.74
C LYS A 398 -1.47 21.40 -12.18
N SER A 399 -1.47 22.71 -11.93
CA SER A 399 -0.38 23.59 -12.38
C SER A 399 0.90 23.39 -11.57
N GLU A 400 0.75 23.03 -10.30
CA GLU A 400 1.89 22.91 -9.37
C GLU A 400 2.25 21.43 -9.08
N GLY A 401 1.41 20.48 -9.50
CA GLY A 401 1.68 19.06 -9.37
C GLY A 401 1.65 18.52 -7.94
N TRP A 402 0.89 19.14 -7.03
CA TRP A 402 0.76 18.70 -5.63
C TRP A 402 -0.68 18.75 -5.11
N TRP A 403 -0.91 18.08 -3.99
CA TRP A 403 -2.22 17.93 -3.36
C TRP A 403 -2.51 19.02 -2.33
N ARG A 404 -3.57 19.79 -2.56
CA ARG A 404 -4.08 20.78 -1.60
C ARG A 404 -4.43 20.12 -0.27
N THR A 405 -4.15 20.85 0.81
CA THR A 405 -4.33 20.39 2.20
C THR A 405 -5.45 21.15 2.90
N PRO A 406 -6.74 20.88 2.62
CA PRO A 406 -7.86 21.57 3.25
C PRO A 406 -7.95 21.38 4.77
N TRP A 407 -7.21 20.42 5.33
CA TRP A 407 -7.06 20.20 6.77
C TRP A 407 -6.02 21.11 7.44
N ALA A 408 -5.25 21.88 6.67
CA ALA A 408 -4.39 22.92 7.22
C ALA A 408 -5.21 24.17 7.62
N GLN A 409 -4.70 24.98 8.55
CA GLN A 409 -5.40 26.16 9.09
C GLN A 409 -5.98 27.05 7.97
N GLY A 410 -7.30 27.30 8.01
CA GLY A 410 -8.00 28.15 7.03
C GLY A 410 -8.41 27.47 5.72
N GLY A 411 -8.14 26.17 5.54
CA GLY A 411 -8.47 25.44 4.33
C GLY A 411 -9.98 25.32 4.06
N ARG A 412 -10.42 25.68 2.84
CA ARG A 412 -11.79 25.44 2.38
C ARG A 412 -11.89 24.07 1.72
N LEU A 413 -12.92 23.31 2.08
CA LEU A 413 -13.23 22.03 1.42
C LEU A 413 -13.62 22.26 -0.06
N PRO A 414 -13.19 21.38 -0.97
CA PRO A 414 -13.52 21.48 -2.38
C PRO A 414 -15.03 21.35 -2.59
N ARG A 415 -15.59 22.11 -3.55
CA ARG A 415 -16.98 21.90 -4.01
C ARG A 415 -17.12 20.49 -4.62
N LYS A 416 -18.35 19.98 -4.78
CA LYS A 416 -18.60 18.63 -5.32
C LYS A 416 -18.09 18.40 -6.77
N LYS A 417 -17.82 19.47 -7.52
CA LYS A 417 -17.27 19.38 -8.89
C LYS A 417 -15.85 18.81 -8.85
N GLY A 418 -15.54 17.84 -9.71
CA GLY A 418 -14.21 17.20 -9.75
C GLY A 418 -14.00 16.12 -8.68
N VAL A 419 -15.10 15.59 -8.11
CA VAL A 419 -15.05 14.49 -7.14
C VAL A 419 -15.79 13.28 -7.73
N ALA A 420 -15.07 12.18 -7.94
CA ALA A 420 -15.68 10.89 -8.23
C ALA A 420 -16.19 10.32 -6.92
N THR A 421 -17.50 10.16 -6.79
CA THR A 421 -18.11 9.60 -5.59
C THR A 421 -19.06 8.47 -5.97
N ILE A 422 -19.00 7.41 -5.16
CA ILE A 422 -19.99 6.33 -5.16
C ILE A 422 -20.46 6.14 -3.73
N THR A 423 -21.77 6.03 -3.57
CA THR A 423 -22.41 5.70 -2.31
C THR A 423 -23.30 4.49 -2.55
N THR A 424 -23.18 3.45 -1.73
CA THR A 424 -24.05 2.28 -1.79
C THR A 424 -25.49 2.69 -1.49
N LEU A 425 -26.44 1.99 -2.11
CA LEU A 425 -27.85 2.35 -1.94
C LEU A 425 -28.31 2.03 -0.51
N PRO A 426 -29.16 2.87 0.10
CA PRO A 426 -29.68 2.60 1.44
C PRO A 426 -30.62 1.38 1.43
N THR A 427 -30.65 0.66 2.55
CA THR A 427 -31.58 -0.45 2.86
C THR A 427 -33.02 -0.11 2.48
N GLY A 428 -33.63 -0.82 1.52
CA GLY A 428 -34.98 -0.51 1.03
C GLY A 428 -35.37 -1.08 -0.32
N GLU A 429 -34.39 -1.42 -1.16
CA GLU A 429 -34.61 -2.28 -2.32
C GLU A 429 -34.73 -3.75 -1.85
N GLU A 430 -35.44 -4.58 -2.63
CA GLU A 430 -35.61 -6.00 -2.34
C GLU A 430 -34.23 -6.69 -2.23
N VAL A 431 -34.01 -7.45 -1.16
CA VAL A 431 -32.75 -8.18 -0.95
C VAL A 431 -32.58 -9.20 -2.07
N VAL A 432 -31.52 -9.06 -2.86
CA VAL A 432 -31.24 -9.96 -3.97
C VAL A 432 -30.37 -11.10 -3.47
N ARG A 433 -30.85 -12.33 -3.61
CA ARG A 433 -30.07 -13.54 -3.30
C ARG A 433 -29.14 -13.88 -4.48
N PRO A 434 -27.80 -13.75 -4.32
CA PRO A 434 -26.88 -14.13 -5.38
C PRO A 434 -26.81 -15.66 -5.54
N THR A 435 -26.41 -16.12 -6.72
CA THR A 435 -26.00 -17.53 -6.93
C THR A 435 -24.55 -17.74 -6.47
N ASN A 436 -24.11 -19.00 -6.31
CA ASN A 436 -22.69 -19.28 -6.02
C ASN A 436 -21.74 -18.63 -7.04
N ARG A 437 -22.12 -18.66 -8.33
CA ARG A 437 -21.35 -18.03 -9.42
C ARG A 437 -21.31 -16.51 -9.28
N ASP A 438 -22.42 -15.90 -8.88
CA ASP A 438 -22.42 -14.45 -8.60
C ASP A 438 -21.47 -14.14 -7.43
N VAL A 439 -21.44 -14.97 -6.38
CA VAL A 439 -20.51 -14.82 -5.24
C VAL A 439 -19.05 -15.04 -5.64
N ASP A 440 -18.75 -16.04 -6.49
CA ASP A 440 -17.41 -16.28 -7.04
C ASP A 440 -16.90 -15.02 -7.76
N LEU A 441 -17.72 -14.51 -8.70
CA LEU A 441 -17.36 -13.34 -9.48
C LEU A 441 -17.26 -12.08 -8.62
N MET A 442 -18.22 -11.85 -7.72
CA MET A 442 -18.18 -10.71 -6.79
C MET A 442 -16.91 -10.74 -5.93
N SER A 443 -16.55 -11.88 -5.34
CA SER A 443 -15.35 -12.00 -4.51
C SER A 443 -14.08 -11.64 -5.30
N LEU A 444 -14.02 -12.04 -6.57
CA LEU A 444 -12.92 -11.71 -7.46
C LEU A 444 -12.90 -10.22 -7.84
N LEU A 445 -14.04 -9.65 -8.22
CA LEU A 445 -14.18 -8.24 -8.59
C LEU A 445 -13.86 -7.30 -7.42
N TRP A 446 -14.26 -7.68 -6.21
CA TRP A 446 -14.00 -6.92 -5.00
C TRP A 446 -12.53 -6.99 -4.56
N ALA A 447 -11.86 -8.13 -4.77
CA ALA A 447 -10.47 -8.33 -4.39
C ALA A 447 -9.46 -7.72 -5.38
N SER A 448 -9.81 -7.57 -6.65
CA SER A 448 -8.91 -7.10 -7.71
C SER A 448 -9.32 -5.74 -8.24
N HIS A 449 -8.51 -4.71 -8.01
CA HIS A 449 -8.74 -3.35 -8.48
C HIS A 449 -8.12 -3.06 -9.86
N ASN A 450 -8.12 -4.04 -10.76
CA ASN A 450 -7.47 -3.92 -12.06
C ASN A 450 -8.40 -3.34 -13.13
N LEU A 451 -7.86 -2.52 -14.03
CA LEU A 451 -8.53 -2.20 -15.30
C LEU A 451 -8.87 -3.49 -16.07
N ARG A 452 -9.83 -3.36 -17.00
CA ARG A 452 -10.40 -4.46 -17.77
C ARG A 452 -9.39 -5.45 -18.32
N LEU A 453 -8.30 -4.99 -18.95
CA LEU A 453 -7.30 -5.86 -19.55
C LEU A 453 -6.76 -6.89 -18.55
N LYS A 454 -6.18 -6.42 -17.45
CA LYS A 454 -5.62 -7.26 -16.38
C LYS A 454 -6.67 -8.06 -15.62
N ARG A 455 -7.85 -7.48 -15.41
CA ARG A 455 -8.97 -8.19 -14.78
C ARG A 455 -9.44 -9.37 -15.63
N GLN A 456 -9.58 -9.18 -16.94
CA GLN A 456 -9.99 -10.24 -17.85
C GLN A 456 -8.92 -11.33 -17.98
N TRP A 457 -7.65 -10.97 -17.92
CA TRP A 457 -6.56 -11.93 -17.79
C TRP A 457 -6.75 -12.77 -16.52
N LEU A 458 -6.86 -12.14 -15.34
CA LEU A 458 -7.05 -12.85 -14.06
C LEU A 458 -8.27 -13.78 -14.09
N ILE A 459 -9.43 -13.29 -14.55
CA ILE A 459 -10.65 -14.08 -14.62
C ILE A 459 -10.47 -15.33 -15.52
N ARG A 460 -9.78 -15.17 -16.66
CA ARG A 460 -9.48 -16.27 -17.59
C ARG A 460 -8.51 -17.27 -16.97
N THR A 461 -7.45 -16.79 -16.33
CA THR A 461 -6.46 -17.62 -15.63
C THR A 461 -7.10 -18.45 -14.52
N LEU A 462 -8.15 -17.93 -13.88
CA LEU A 462 -8.92 -18.65 -12.87
C LEU A 462 -9.97 -19.63 -13.43
N GLY A 463 -10.01 -19.81 -14.76
CA GLY A 463 -10.88 -20.77 -15.43
C GLY A 463 -12.36 -20.36 -15.48
N TYR A 464 -12.67 -19.07 -15.38
CA TYR A 464 -14.06 -18.59 -15.47
C TYR A 464 -14.52 -18.51 -16.94
N PRO A 465 -15.55 -19.25 -17.38
CA PRO A 465 -15.97 -19.23 -18.78
C PRO A 465 -16.47 -17.85 -19.22
N GLU A 466 -16.06 -17.40 -20.41
CA GLU A 466 -16.30 -16.01 -20.84
C GLU A 466 -17.80 -15.69 -21.01
N ARG A 467 -18.59 -16.63 -21.54
CA ARG A 467 -20.05 -16.47 -21.66
C ARG A 467 -20.70 -16.30 -20.29
N THR A 468 -20.29 -17.11 -19.31
CA THR A 468 -20.77 -17.03 -17.93
C THR A 468 -20.34 -15.73 -17.27
N LEU A 469 -19.10 -15.28 -17.50
CA LEU A 469 -18.61 -13.99 -17.01
C LEU A 469 -19.49 -12.84 -17.50
N ARG A 470 -19.77 -12.75 -18.80
CA ARG A 470 -20.58 -11.67 -19.36
C ARG A 470 -21.98 -11.64 -18.74
N LEU A 471 -22.65 -12.80 -18.68
CA LEU A 471 -24.00 -12.91 -18.10
C LEU A 471 -24.02 -12.54 -16.60
N SER A 472 -23.11 -13.11 -15.80
CA SER A 472 -23.03 -12.80 -14.37
C SER A 472 -22.62 -11.35 -14.10
N GLN A 473 -21.69 -10.79 -14.86
CA GLN A 473 -21.29 -9.38 -14.70
C GLN A 473 -22.44 -8.43 -15.05
N SER A 474 -23.14 -8.67 -16.15
CA SER A 474 -24.33 -7.90 -16.52
C SER A 474 -25.42 -8.00 -15.45
N LYS A 475 -25.64 -9.20 -14.88
CA LYS A 475 -26.59 -9.40 -13.77
C LYS A 475 -26.17 -8.62 -12.52
N ILE A 476 -24.93 -8.79 -12.06
CA ILE A 476 -24.37 -8.11 -10.87
C ILE A 476 -24.56 -6.59 -10.97
N LEU A 477 -24.27 -6.01 -12.13
CA LEU A 477 -24.38 -4.56 -12.35
C LEU A 477 -25.83 -4.10 -12.50
N ARG A 478 -26.67 -4.85 -13.23
CA ARG A 478 -28.09 -4.53 -13.42
C ARG A 478 -28.84 -4.53 -12.09
N HIS A 479 -28.57 -5.52 -11.24
CA HIS A 479 -29.13 -5.61 -9.89
C HIS A 479 -28.36 -4.80 -8.85
N ARG A 480 -27.37 -3.99 -9.27
CA ARG A 480 -26.58 -3.11 -8.40
C ARG A 480 -25.96 -3.82 -7.19
N LEU A 481 -25.64 -5.11 -7.33
CA LEU A 481 -24.93 -5.88 -6.30
C LEU A 481 -23.52 -5.33 -6.07
N MET A 482 -22.94 -4.75 -7.12
CA MET A 482 -21.70 -3.99 -7.06
C MET A 482 -21.84 -2.67 -7.82
N LEU A 483 -21.16 -1.66 -7.30
CA LEU A 483 -21.04 -0.34 -7.91
C LEU A 483 -19.62 -0.13 -8.40
N LEU A 484 -19.46 0.60 -9.50
CA LEU A 484 -18.17 0.72 -10.19
C LEU A 484 -17.61 2.13 -10.15
N MET A 485 -16.40 2.27 -9.64
CA MET A 485 -15.61 3.51 -9.63
C MET A 485 -14.31 3.36 -10.40
N TYR A 486 -13.89 4.43 -11.06
CA TYR A 486 -12.54 4.56 -11.58
C TYR A 486 -11.76 5.59 -10.78
N HIS A 487 -10.48 5.31 -10.53
CA HIS A 487 -9.55 6.27 -9.96
C HIS A 487 -8.10 5.86 -10.33
N PRO A 488 -7.10 6.74 -10.21
CA PRO A 488 -5.71 6.31 -10.32
C PRO A 488 -5.36 5.36 -9.18
N THR A 489 -4.33 4.56 -9.40
CA THR A 489 -3.77 3.67 -8.40
C THR A 489 -3.13 4.50 -7.30
N VAL A 490 -3.54 4.29 -6.06
CA VAL A 490 -3.27 5.18 -4.92
C VAL A 490 -1.77 5.31 -4.67
N GLU A 491 -1.05 4.20 -4.89
CA GLU A 491 0.40 4.02 -4.77
C GLU A 491 1.18 4.97 -5.66
N PHE A 492 0.66 5.23 -6.87
CA PHE A 492 1.30 6.14 -7.82
C PHE A 492 0.61 7.50 -7.86
N ALA A 493 -0.34 7.78 -6.97
CA ALA A 493 -0.99 9.07 -6.84
C ALA A 493 -0.32 9.97 -5.78
N GLY A 494 0.81 9.53 -5.20
CA GLY A 494 1.51 10.26 -4.14
C GLY A 494 0.77 10.30 -2.79
N LEU A 495 -0.15 9.36 -2.53
CA LEU A 495 -1.03 9.34 -1.35
C LEU A 495 -0.58 8.35 -0.26
N ALA A 496 0.62 8.53 0.29
CA ALA A 496 1.28 7.56 1.18
C ALA A 496 0.79 7.47 2.63
N ASP A 497 0.00 8.43 3.07
CA ASP A 497 -0.38 8.57 4.47
C ASP A 497 -1.82 8.07 4.68
N GLY A 498 -1.97 6.81 5.11
CA GLY A 498 -3.25 6.23 5.47
C GLY A 498 -3.65 6.54 6.93
N ILE A 499 -4.88 6.99 7.15
CA ILE A 499 -5.48 7.25 8.46
C ILE A 499 -6.78 6.47 8.58
N VAL A 500 -7.03 5.89 9.75
CA VAL A 500 -8.36 5.43 10.13
C VAL A 500 -9.03 6.41 11.07
N VAL A 501 -10.33 6.56 10.90
CA VAL A 501 -11.21 7.32 11.78
C VAL A 501 -12.33 6.40 12.22
N VAL A 502 -12.61 6.35 13.52
CA VAL A 502 -13.72 5.57 14.09
C VAL A 502 -14.37 6.44 15.14
N ALA A 503 -15.67 6.70 15.01
CA ALA A 503 -16.46 7.44 15.99
C ALA A 503 -17.81 6.73 16.20
N SER A 504 -18.14 6.42 17.45
CA SER A 504 -19.36 5.70 17.83
C SER A 504 -20.19 6.50 18.83
N ASN A 505 -21.43 6.09 19.05
CA ASN A 505 -22.39 6.73 19.96
C ASN A 505 -22.68 8.20 19.60
N MET A 506 -22.70 8.50 18.30
CA MET A 506 -23.03 9.82 17.79
C MET A 506 -24.54 9.93 17.54
N ARG A 507 -25.08 11.14 17.62
CA ARG A 507 -26.40 11.42 17.01
C ARG A 507 -26.29 11.15 15.50
N ARG A 508 -27.31 10.54 14.89
CA ARG A 508 -27.26 10.15 13.46
C ARG A 508 -26.99 11.34 12.53
N GLY A 509 -27.56 12.50 12.83
CA GLY A 509 -27.29 13.74 12.08
C GLY A 509 -25.81 14.17 12.15
N ASP A 510 -25.17 14.02 13.31
CA ASP A 510 -23.74 14.32 13.48
C ASP A 510 -22.86 13.31 12.76
N ALA A 511 -23.17 12.01 12.89
CA ALA A 511 -22.47 10.96 12.15
C ALA A 511 -22.50 11.23 10.65
N ARG A 512 -23.66 11.60 10.10
CA ARG A 512 -23.79 11.92 8.68
C ARG A 512 -22.99 13.16 8.28
N ARG A 513 -23.06 14.24 9.06
CA ARG A 513 -22.26 15.46 8.80
C ARG A 513 -20.76 15.17 8.82
N VAL A 514 -20.30 14.34 9.77
CA VAL A 514 -18.91 13.90 9.85
C VAL A 514 -18.56 13.04 8.64
N ALA A 515 -19.41 12.08 8.26
CA ALA A 515 -19.18 11.23 7.09
C ALA A 515 -19.05 12.04 5.80
N GLU A 516 -19.96 13.00 5.56
CA GLU A 516 -19.91 13.90 4.40
C GLU A 516 -18.68 14.81 4.41
N TRP A 517 -18.25 15.26 5.60
CA TRP A 517 -17.05 16.05 5.79
C TRP A 517 -15.79 15.24 5.47
N LEU A 518 -15.64 14.05 6.06
CA LEU A 518 -14.53 13.13 5.81
C LEU A 518 -14.44 12.74 4.33
N GLY A 519 -15.60 12.53 3.69
CA GLY A 519 -15.72 12.21 2.26
C GLY A 519 -15.17 13.29 1.32
N ARG A 520 -14.98 14.52 1.80
CA ARG A 520 -14.45 15.66 1.03
C ARG A 520 -13.09 16.13 1.54
N LEU A 521 -12.63 15.60 2.67
CA LEU A 521 -11.42 16.06 3.33
C LEU A 521 -10.16 15.52 2.65
N ALA A 522 -10.16 14.23 2.30
CA ALA A 522 -9.00 13.52 1.77
C ALA A 522 -9.06 13.35 0.24
N PRO A 523 -7.91 13.32 -0.46
CA PRO A 523 -7.81 12.93 -1.86
C PRO A 523 -8.54 11.63 -2.21
N LEU A 524 -8.38 10.60 -1.38
CA LEU A 524 -9.15 9.36 -1.45
C LEU A 524 -9.74 9.07 -0.07
N SER A 525 -11.04 8.80 -0.04
CA SER A 525 -11.74 8.39 1.18
C SER A 525 -12.62 7.18 0.94
N ARG A 526 -12.72 6.35 1.96
CA ARG A 526 -13.73 5.31 2.11
C ARG A 526 -14.39 5.54 3.46
N VAL A 527 -15.66 5.90 3.46
CA VAL A 527 -16.44 6.24 4.64
C VAL A 527 -17.59 5.25 4.78
N LEU A 528 -17.69 4.64 5.94
CA LEU A 528 -18.72 3.69 6.33
C LEU A 528 -19.59 4.34 7.42
N THR A 529 -20.90 4.31 7.21
CA THR A 529 -21.88 4.84 8.15
C THR A 529 -23.07 3.90 8.23
N ILE A 530 -23.91 4.12 9.22
CA ILE A 530 -25.20 3.47 9.31
C ILE A 530 -26.26 4.21 8.48
N SER A 531 -27.09 3.43 7.80
CA SER A 531 -28.20 3.87 6.96
C SER A 531 -29.20 4.69 7.76
N ARG A 532 -29.84 5.65 7.09
CA ARG A 532 -30.88 6.51 7.67
C ARG A 532 -32.03 5.73 8.29
N ARG A 533 -32.30 4.51 7.82
CA ARG A 533 -33.45 3.69 8.21
C ARG A 533 -33.17 2.72 9.37
N SER A 534 -31.92 2.61 9.82
CA SER A 534 -31.60 1.78 10.98
C SER A 534 -32.05 2.45 12.27
N ASP A 535 -32.48 1.65 13.25
CA ASP A 535 -32.82 2.01 14.63
C ASP A 535 -31.57 2.20 15.52
N LEU A 536 -30.41 1.72 15.07
CA LEU A 536 -29.15 1.75 15.80
C LEU A 536 -28.57 3.18 15.98
N PRO A 537 -27.69 3.38 16.98
CA PRO A 537 -27.00 4.66 17.19
C PRO A 537 -26.09 5.01 16.01
N GLY A 538 -25.86 6.32 15.80
CA GLY A 538 -24.99 6.81 14.74
C GLY A 538 -23.53 6.46 15.00
N GLY A 539 -22.82 6.10 13.94
CA GLY A 539 -21.39 5.88 13.97
C GLY A 539 -20.78 6.09 12.58
N VAL A 540 -19.49 6.41 12.57
CA VAL A 540 -18.70 6.61 11.35
C VAL A 540 -17.39 5.85 11.49
N ALA A 541 -17.06 5.05 10.50
CA ALA A 541 -15.71 4.58 10.29
C ALA A 541 -15.20 5.09 8.94
N ALA A 542 -13.94 5.51 8.86
CA ALA A 542 -13.37 5.94 7.60
C ALA A 542 -11.92 5.48 7.47
N GLU A 543 -11.53 5.24 6.21
CA GLU A 543 -10.17 5.06 5.74
C GLU A 543 -9.88 6.22 4.81
N LEU A 544 -8.86 7.01 5.13
CA LEU A 544 -8.52 8.25 4.46
C LEU A 544 -7.07 8.20 4.02
N TRP A 545 -6.79 8.63 2.79
CA TRP A 545 -5.45 8.62 2.22
C TRP A 545 -5.00 10.03 1.87
N PHE A 546 -3.81 10.37 2.35
CA PHE A 546 -3.23 11.70 2.28
C PHE A 546 -1.83 11.67 1.65
N PRO A 547 -1.33 12.82 1.17
CA PRO A 547 0.04 12.95 0.71
C PRO A 547 1.06 12.59 1.80
N ALA A 548 2.23 12.11 1.37
CA ALA A 548 3.33 11.74 2.26
C ALA A 548 3.63 12.84 3.29
N GLY A 549 3.72 12.46 4.57
CA GLY A 549 4.08 13.37 5.67
C GLY A 549 2.95 14.26 6.20
N THR A 550 1.80 14.32 5.53
CA THR A 550 0.68 15.18 5.93
C THR A 550 -0.32 14.49 6.87
N GLY A 551 -0.24 13.16 7.00
CA GLY A 551 -1.16 12.36 7.79
C GLY A 551 -1.27 12.78 9.27
N PRO A 552 -0.17 13.04 9.99
CA PRO A 552 -0.23 13.49 11.38
C PRO A 552 -0.99 14.82 11.58
N ILE A 553 -0.83 15.76 10.64
CA ILE A 553 -1.51 17.06 10.68
C ILE A 553 -3.01 16.86 10.44
N ALA A 554 -3.38 16.08 9.43
CA ALA A 554 -4.77 15.73 9.15
C ALA A 554 -5.41 14.99 10.34
N ALA A 555 -4.70 14.05 10.96
CA ALA A 555 -5.17 13.35 12.17
C ALA A 555 -5.47 14.32 13.31
N GLY A 556 -4.61 15.33 13.52
CA GLY A 556 -4.83 16.39 14.52
C GLY A 556 -6.13 17.15 14.28
N ALA A 557 -6.34 17.64 13.05
CA ALA A 557 -7.55 18.37 12.66
C ALA A 557 -8.81 17.50 12.79
N ILE A 558 -8.74 16.21 12.44
CA ILE A 558 -9.86 15.27 12.61
C ILE A 558 -10.18 15.05 14.09
N ARG A 559 -9.18 14.86 14.95
CA ARG A 559 -9.41 14.71 16.40
C ARG A 559 -10.07 15.95 16.99
N GLU A 560 -9.62 17.15 16.63
CA GLU A 560 -10.19 18.41 17.09
C GLU A 560 -11.64 18.59 16.62
N ARG A 561 -11.97 18.12 15.41
CA ARG A 561 -13.35 18.14 14.91
C ARG A 561 -14.24 17.14 15.66
N LEU A 562 -13.73 15.93 15.91
CA LEU A 562 -14.49 14.88 16.59
C LEU A 562 -14.65 15.12 18.09
N SER A 563 -13.73 15.84 18.75
CA SER A 563 -13.88 16.22 20.16
C SER A 563 -15.08 17.15 20.40
N LYS A 564 -15.57 17.83 19.36
CA LYS A 564 -16.78 18.66 19.38
C LYS A 564 -18.06 17.84 19.21
N THR A 565 -17.95 16.52 19.04
CA THR A 565 -19.09 15.59 18.93
C THR A 565 -19.19 14.74 20.19
N SER A 566 -20.41 14.39 20.62
CA SER A 566 -20.68 13.70 21.89
C SER A 566 -20.33 12.20 21.92
N GLY A 567 -19.37 11.74 21.11
CA GLY A 567 -19.10 10.32 20.88
C GLY A 567 -17.67 9.91 21.26
N THR A 568 -17.46 8.61 21.47
CA THR A 568 -16.12 8.05 21.62
C THR A 568 -15.46 7.92 20.25
N SER A 569 -14.22 8.38 20.11
CA SER A 569 -13.53 8.36 18.83
C SER A 569 -12.08 7.89 18.91
N VAL A 570 -11.59 7.38 17.76
CA VAL A 570 -10.21 6.95 17.52
C VAL A 570 -9.80 7.48 16.15
N VAL A 571 -8.67 8.18 16.13
CA VAL A 571 -8.04 8.66 14.90
C VAL A 571 -6.56 8.32 14.95
N ASP A 572 -6.13 7.42 14.07
CA ASP A 572 -4.77 6.90 14.11
C ASP A 572 -4.27 6.52 12.71
N ASN A 573 -2.96 6.49 12.54
CA ASN A 573 -2.32 6.13 11.27
C ASN A 573 -2.42 4.63 11.03
N ILE A 574 -2.63 4.24 9.78
CA ILE A 574 -2.52 2.87 9.32
C ILE A 574 -1.04 2.50 9.28
N VAL A 575 -0.68 1.47 10.03
CA VAL A 575 0.68 0.89 10.00
C VAL A 575 0.65 -0.39 9.19
N ARG A 576 -0.36 -1.24 9.39
CA ARG A 576 -0.46 -2.51 8.67
C ARG A 576 -1.84 -2.65 8.07
N TYR A 577 -1.88 -3.18 6.86
CA TYR A 577 -3.10 -3.57 6.18
C TYR A 577 -3.04 -5.05 5.81
N ASP A 578 -4.05 -5.82 6.22
CA ASP A 578 -4.27 -7.18 5.77
C ASP A 578 -5.71 -7.27 5.21
N SER A 579 -5.87 -7.84 4.00
CA SER A 579 -7.18 -8.06 3.37
C SER A 579 -7.45 -9.54 3.14
N PHE A 580 -8.72 -9.90 3.17
CA PHE A 580 -9.21 -11.26 2.97
C PHE A 580 -10.41 -11.31 2.02
N LEU A 581 -10.53 -10.31 1.13
CA LEU A 581 -11.71 -10.05 0.30
C LEU A 581 -12.06 -11.21 -0.62
N LEU A 582 -11.05 -11.86 -1.20
CA LEU A 582 -11.24 -12.98 -2.12
C LEU A 582 -12.00 -14.15 -1.49
N THR A 583 -11.94 -14.31 -0.17
CA THR A 583 -12.58 -15.43 0.55
C THR A 583 -13.67 -14.98 1.49
N ALA A 584 -13.86 -13.68 1.72
CA ALA A 584 -14.77 -13.16 2.74
C ALA A 584 -16.23 -13.57 2.47
N MET A 585 -16.74 -13.34 1.26
CA MET A 585 -18.12 -13.71 0.94
C MET A 585 -18.32 -15.23 0.92
N HIS A 586 -17.34 -15.99 0.40
CA HIS A 586 -17.41 -17.46 0.37
C HIS A 586 -17.49 -18.09 1.77
N ARG A 587 -16.79 -17.51 2.75
CA ARG A 587 -16.77 -18.03 4.11
C ARG A 587 -18.12 -17.90 4.82
N ILE A 588 -19.00 -17.02 4.34
CA ILE A 588 -20.29 -16.71 4.96
C ILE A 588 -21.47 -16.99 4.03
N PHE A 589 -21.26 -17.62 2.88
CA PHE A 589 -22.33 -17.93 1.93
C PHE A 589 -22.53 -19.44 1.78
N ASP A 590 -23.76 -19.89 2.00
CA ASP A 590 -24.19 -21.26 1.74
C ASP A 590 -25.32 -21.30 0.70
N ARG A 591 -25.23 -22.27 -0.21
CA ARG A 591 -26.18 -22.39 -1.32
C ARG A 591 -27.62 -22.58 -0.84
N ARG A 592 -27.82 -23.37 0.23
CA ARG A 592 -29.15 -23.73 0.75
C ARG A 592 -29.68 -22.66 1.70
N ARG A 593 -28.83 -22.18 2.61
CA ARG A 593 -29.19 -21.26 3.71
C ARG A 593 -29.01 -19.78 3.37
N GLY A 594 -28.30 -19.45 2.30
CA GLY A 594 -27.95 -18.07 1.97
C GLY A 594 -26.79 -17.56 2.82
N TRP A 595 -26.86 -16.32 3.28
CA TRP A 595 -25.84 -15.74 4.14
C TRP A 595 -25.91 -16.32 5.55
N ILE A 596 -24.81 -16.91 6.02
CA ILE A 596 -24.68 -17.49 7.35
C ILE A 596 -24.15 -16.42 8.29
N ASP A 597 -24.72 -16.35 9.50
CA ASP A 597 -24.17 -15.53 10.58
C ASP A 597 -22.79 -16.07 10.99
N PRO A 598 -21.73 -15.28 10.83
CA PRO A 598 -20.37 -15.78 10.97
C PRO A 598 -19.97 -15.94 12.46
N TRP A 599 -20.78 -15.42 13.38
CA TRP A 599 -20.59 -15.54 14.83
C TRP A 599 -21.25 -16.79 15.42
N THR A 600 -22.14 -17.44 14.67
CA THR A 600 -22.75 -18.69 15.12
C THR A 600 -21.71 -19.81 15.03
N ARG A 601 -21.46 -20.49 16.16
CA ARG A 601 -20.72 -21.75 16.14
C ARG A 601 -21.57 -22.74 15.34
N THR A 602 -21.22 -22.94 14.08
CA THR A 602 -21.74 -24.09 13.34
C THR A 602 -21.07 -25.33 13.95
N PRO A 603 -21.84 -26.36 14.34
CA PRO A 603 -21.30 -27.58 14.93
C PRO A 603 -20.28 -28.27 14.03
#